data_AF-A0A2A2UR22-F1
#
_entry.id   AF-A0A2A2UR22-F1
#
_cell.length_a   1.000
_cell.length_b   1.000
_cell.length_c   1.000
_cell.angle_alpha   90.00
_cell.angle_beta   90.00
_cell.angle_gamma   90.00
#
_symmetry.space_group_name_H-M   'P 1'
#
loop_
_entity.id
_entity.type
_entity.pdbx_description
1 polymer ?
#
loop_
_entity_poly.entity_id
_entity_poly.type
_entity_poly.pdbx_seq_one_letter_code
_entity_poly.pdbx_strand_id
1 'polypeptide(L)'
;IRAKIAATPETSDYTSIKKRIDHAKLGKQPNSLLRFAGSPRKHMPKGLPFELKSYIELVELTGQCIRTDKRGYINEAEPILT
;
A
#
# COMPACT_ATOMS: atom_id res chain seq x y z
N ILE A 1 -5.18 -3.86 5.24
CA ILE A 1 -6.18 -4.73 4.58
C ILE A 1 -7.31 -4.97 5.57
N ARG A 2 -8.57 -5.02 5.12
CA ARG A 2 -9.66 -5.40 6.02
C ARG A 2 -9.55 -6.89 6.35
N ALA A 3 -9.07 -7.18 7.55
CA ALA A 3 -8.82 -8.55 8.00
C ALA A 3 -10.11 -9.38 7.96
N LYS A 4 -10.03 -10.63 7.47
CA LYS A 4 -11.15 -11.55 7.20
C LYS A 4 -12.15 -11.10 6.11
N ILE A 5 -11.93 -9.97 5.44
CA ILE A 5 -12.83 -9.45 4.40
C ILE A 5 -12.17 -9.50 3.03
N ALA A 6 -10.87 -9.21 2.96
CA ALA A 6 -10.09 -9.31 1.75
C ALA A 6 -8.81 -10.09 2.02
N ALA A 7 -8.43 -10.93 1.04
CA ALA A 7 -7.21 -11.74 1.10
C ALA A 7 -5.98 -10.95 0.64
N THR A 8 -6.15 -9.95 -0.23
CA THR A 8 -5.06 -9.14 -0.78
C THR A 8 -5.35 -7.64 -0.64
N PRO A 9 -4.31 -6.78 -0.62
CA PRO A 9 -4.49 -5.32 -0.69
C PRO A 9 -5.33 -4.86 -1.88
N GLU A 10 -5.21 -5.55 -3.01
CA GLU A 10 -5.89 -5.25 -4.27
C GLU A 10 -7.38 -5.58 -4.27
N THR A 11 -7.82 -6.48 -3.39
CA THR A 11 -9.24 -6.86 -3.22
C THR A 11 -9.88 -6.20 -2.00
N SER A 12 -9.11 -5.38 -1.27
CA SER A 12 -9.54 -4.74 -0.03
C SER A 12 -10.31 -3.46 -0.27
N ASP A 13 -11.55 -3.58 -0.74
CA ASP A 13 -12.42 -2.44 -1.03
C ASP A 13 -12.57 -1.47 0.14
N TYR A 14 -12.80 -0.20 -0.22
CA TYR A 14 -12.95 0.92 0.70
C TYR A 14 -11.75 1.19 1.61
N THR A 15 -10.55 0.72 1.25
CA THR A 15 -9.31 1.02 1.98
C THR A 15 -8.41 2.02 1.26
N SER A 16 -7.58 2.72 2.04
CA SER A 16 -6.58 3.63 1.50
C SER A 16 -5.54 2.92 0.63
N ILE A 17 -5.12 1.70 1.01
CA ILE A 17 -4.16 0.90 0.25
C ILE A 17 -4.70 0.52 -1.13
N LYS A 18 -5.96 0.06 -1.21
CA LYS A 18 -6.62 -0.25 -2.49
C LYS A 18 -6.65 0.97 -3.42
N LYS A 19 -7.13 2.12 -2.93
CA LYS A 19 -7.14 3.38 -3.70
C LYS A 19 -5.76 3.79 -4.20
N ARG A 20 -4.73 3.60 -3.36
CA ARG A 20 -3.34 3.93 -3.71
C ARG A 20 -2.80 2.99 -4.80
N ILE A 21 -3.07 1.69 -4.71
CA ILE A 21 -2.69 0.70 -5.73
C ILE A 21 -3.36 1.01 -7.07
N ASP A 22 -4.69 1.26 -7.06
CA ASP A 22 -5.44 1.55 -8.29
C ASP A 22 -4.90 2.80 -9.00
N HIS A 23 -4.52 3.84 -8.25
CA HIS A 23 -3.90 5.04 -8.83
C HIS A 23 -2.43 4.81 -9.23
N ALA A 24 -1.69 3.99 -8.48
CA ALA A 24 -0.31 3.66 -8.80
C ALA A 24 -0.20 2.91 -10.14
N LYS A 25 -1.15 2.01 -10.44
CA LYS A 25 -1.28 1.36 -11.75
C LYS A 25 -1.47 2.36 -12.92
N LEU A 26 -1.97 3.56 -12.64
CA LEU A 26 -2.11 4.66 -13.59
C LEU A 26 -0.95 5.67 -13.53
N GLY A 27 0.12 5.38 -12.77
CA GLY A 27 1.24 6.30 -12.54
C GLY A 27 0.88 7.55 -11.72
N LYS A 28 -0.23 7.52 -10.96
CA LYS A 28 -0.78 8.67 -10.23
C LYS A 28 -0.87 8.38 -8.72
N GLN A 29 -1.14 9.43 -7.96
CA GLN A 29 -1.52 9.33 -6.55
C GLN A 29 -2.93 9.90 -6.34
N PRO A 30 -3.73 9.33 -5.42
CA PRO A 30 -5.10 9.78 -5.18
C PRO A 30 -5.14 11.17 -4.53
N ASN A 31 -5.96 12.07 -5.06
CA ASN A 31 -6.11 13.44 -4.54
C ASN A 31 -6.84 13.50 -3.19
N SER A 32 -7.66 12.48 -2.89
CA SER A 32 -8.41 12.40 -1.64
C SER A 32 -7.56 11.96 -0.44
N LEU A 33 -6.30 11.57 -0.65
CA LEU A 33 -5.38 11.14 0.40
C LEU A 33 -4.13 12.03 0.38
N LEU A 34 -3.47 12.16 1.53
CA LEU A 34 -2.18 12.84 1.58
C LEU A 34 -1.17 12.09 0.69
N ARG A 35 -0.54 12.85 -0.22
CA ARG A 35 0.45 12.32 -1.17
C ARG A 35 1.74 11.93 -0.50
N PHE A 36 2.38 10.90 -1.04
CA PHE A 36 3.77 10.57 -0.76
C PHE A 36 4.66 11.52 -1.56
N ALA A 37 5.46 12.29 -0.85
CA ALA A 37 6.40 13.25 -1.41
C ALA A 37 7.82 12.67 -1.59
N GLY A 38 8.01 11.39 -1.22
CA GLY A 38 9.27 10.67 -1.37
C GLY A 38 10.25 10.99 -0.24
N SER A 39 11.53 10.80 -0.53
CA SER A 39 12.61 10.97 0.43
C SER A 39 12.70 12.42 0.97
N PRO A 40 12.97 12.61 2.28
CA PRO A 40 13.15 13.93 2.88
C PRO A 40 14.22 14.75 2.15
N ARG A 41 13.95 16.03 1.90
CA ARG A 41 14.89 16.97 1.26
C ARG A 41 14.65 18.40 1.73
N LYS A 42 15.67 19.26 1.61
CA LYS A 42 15.66 20.66 2.11
C LYS A 42 14.44 21.47 1.62
N HIS A 43 14.02 21.27 0.37
CA HIS A 43 12.80 21.85 -0.18
C HIS A 43 11.79 20.74 -0.52
N MET A 44 10.98 20.36 0.46
CA MET A 44 10.02 19.26 0.33
C MET A 44 8.62 19.79 0.02
N PRO A 45 7.93 19.26 -1.02
CA PRO A 45 6.54 19.57 -1.24
C PRO A 45 5.67 18.99 -0.12
N LYS A 46 4.53 19.61 0.16
CA LYS A 46 3.58 19.12 1.17
C LYS A 46 3.18 17.66 0.87
N GLY A 47 3.51 16.75 1.78
CA GLY A 47 3.25 15.32 1.64
C GLY A 47 3.98 14.50 2.69
N LEU A 48 3.77 13.18 2.64
CA LEU A 48 4.45 12.23 3.51
C LEU A 48 5.91 12.09 3.06
N PRO A 49 6.89 12.19 3.98
CA PRO A 49 8.32 12.01 3.71
C PRO A 49 8.67 10.53 3.55
N PHE A 50 7.97 9.87 2.65
CA PHE A 50 8.08 8.44 2.40
C PHE A 50 7.71 8.15 0.95
N GLU A 51 8.22 7.06 0.40
CA GLU A 51 7.93 6.64 -0.97
C GLU A 51 6.69 5.75 -1.01
N LEU A 52 5.83 5.95 -2.02
CA LEU A 52 4.63 5.14 -2.19
C LEU A 52 4.97 3.67 -2.43
N LYS A 53 6.04 3.39 -3.19
CA LYS A 53 6.52 2.03 -3.46
C LYS A 53 6.90 1.33 -2.16
N SER A 54 7.76 1.96 -1.36
CA SER A 54 8.17 1.42 -0.05
C SER A 54 7.00 1.21 0.91
N TYR A 55 5.97 2.06 0.85
CA TYR A 55 4.75 1.86 1.64
C TYR A 55 3.98 0.61 1.22
N ILE A 56 3.83 0.38 -0.08
CA ILE A 56 3.11 -0.79 -0.59
C ILE A 56 3.89 -2.07 -0.29
N GLU A 57 5.19 -2.06 -0.53
CA GLU A 57 6.11 -3.15 -0.19
C GLU A 57 6.08 -3.47 1.32
N LEU A 58 6.09 -2.45 2.18
CA LEU A 58 5.96 -2.66 3.61
C LEU A 58 4.65 -3.35 3.99
N VAL A 59 3.53 -2.95 3.38
CA VAL A 59 2.22 -3.59 3.64
C VAL A 59 2.22 -5.05 3.16
N GLU A 60 2.85 -5.33 2.04
CA GLU A 60 3.01 -6.67 1.50
C GLU A 60 3.85 -7.57 2.42
N LEU A 61 5.08 -7.15 2.72
CA LEU A 61 6.00 -7.89 3.58
C LEU A 61 5.39 -8.14 4.95
N THR A 62 4.81 -7.10 5.57
CA THR A 62 4.19 -7.26 6.90
C THR A 62 2.99 -8.19 6.89
N GLY A 63 2.24 -8.26 5.79
CA GLY A 63 1.12 -9.20 5.67
C GLY A 63 1.55 -10.63 5.35
N GLN A 64 2.64 -10.82 4.60
CA GLN A 64 3.25 -12.13 4.35
C GLN A 64 3.90 -12.72 5.61
N CYS A 65 4.50 -11.87 6.46
CA CYS A 65 5.07 -12.30 7.74
C CYS A 65 4.01 -12.74 8.78
N ILE A 66 2.72 -12.49 8.55
CA ILE A 66 1.67 -12.98 9.44
C ILE A 66 1.55 -14.50 9.32
N ARG A 67 1.23 -15.19 10.42
CA ARG A 67 1.03 -16.64 10.40
C ARG A 67 -0.22 -17.00 9.57
N THR A 68 -0.15 -18.09 8.81
CA THR A 68 -1.20 -18.51 7.85
C THR A 68 -2.61 -18.67 8.45
N ASP A 69 -2.72 -19.04 9.72
CA ASP A 69 -3.98 -19.18 10.47
C ASP A 69 -4.51 -17.86 11.05
N LYS A 70 -3.77 -16.75 10.90
CA LYS A 70 -4.10 -15.46 11.49
C LYS A 70 -4.77 -14.53 10.50
N ARG A 71 -5.62 -13.67 11.05
CA ARG A 71 -6.34 -12.65 10.27
C ARG A 71 -5.34 -11.65 9.72
N GLY A 72 -5.48 -11.34 8.44
CA GLY A 72 -4.60 -10.38 7.77
C GLY A 72 -3.36 -11.03 7.12
N TYR A 73 -3.20 -12.35 7.23
CA TYR A 73 -2.25 -13.08 6.40
C TYR A 73 -2.50 -12.79 4.92
N ILE A 74 -1.44 -12.39 4.22
CA ILE A 74 -1.40 -12.25 2.77
C ILE A 74 -0.62 -13.45 2.25
N ASN A 75 -1.22 -14.21 1.34
CA ASN A 75 -0.52 -15.31 0.69
C ASN A 75 0.67 -14.76 -0.12
N GLU A 76 1.76 -15.51 -0.19
CA GLU A 76 2.89 -15.23 -1.07
C GLU A 76 2.36 -15.16 -2.51
N ALA A 77 2.35 -13.95 -3.05
CA ALA A 77 1.80 -13.62 -4.36
C ALA A 77 2.83 -12.78 -5.13
N GLU A 78 2.57 -12.54 -6.40
CA GLU A 78 3.38 -11.63 -7.20
C GLU A 78 3.38 -10.21 -6.59
N PRO A 79 4.47 -9.43 -6.78
CA PRO A 79 4.58 -8.08 -6.25
C PRO A 79 3.36 -7.24 -6.65
N ILE A 80 2.75 -6.57 -5.66
CA ILE A 80 1.53 -5.75 -5.87
C ILE A 80 1.74 -4.69 -6.96
N LEU A 81 2.97 -4.18 -7.08
CA LEU A 81 3.39 -3.26 -8.13
C LEU A 81 4.61 -3.83 -8.83
N THR A 82 4.44 -4.14 -10.12
CA THR A 82 5.52 -4.48 -11.06
C THR A 82 6.09 -3.22 -11.71
#